data_AF-A0A9E3YED8-F1
#
_entry.id   AF-A0A9E3YED8-F1
#
_cell.length_a   1.000
_cell.length_b   1.000
_cell.length_c   1.000
_cell.angle_alpha   90.00
_cell.angle_beta   90.00
_cell.angle_gamma   90.00
#
_symmetry.space_group_name_H-M   'P 1'
#
loop_
_entity.id
_entity.type
_entity.pdbx_description
1 polymer ?
#
loop_
_entity_poly.entity_id
_entity_poly.type
_entity_poly.pdbx_seq_one_letter_code
_entity_poly.pdbx_strand_id
1 'polypeptide(L)'
;YDVEYATPTQKLALAIRDSTCRWRHCNTEATHCEAHHLHHREHGGTTNLDNLALLCPHHHDRLHAMNARLVMGHTPDQWQLQDAHGTIIEQWTKPPPRKQKPRAKPPNPAA
;
A
#
# COMPACT_ATOMS: atom_id res chain seq x y z
N TYR A 1 -14.73 16.61 -12.44
CA TYR A 1 -13.71 15.56 -12.32
C TYR A 1 -13.48 15.31 -10.84
N ASP A 2 -14.35 14.53 -10.21
CA ASP A 2 -14.26 14.22 -8.78
C ASP A 2 -13.42 12.96 -8.60
N VAL A 3 -12.11 13.18 -8.43
CA VAL A 3 -11.20 12.15 -7.96
C VAL A 3 -11.54 11.95 -6.49
N GLU A 4 -12.32 10.93 -6.14
CA GLU A 4 -12.52 10.57 -4.73
C GLU A 4 -11.20 10.00 -4.18
N TYR A 5 -10.35 10.91 -3.73
CA TYR A 5 -9.14 10.62 -2.98
C TYR A 5 -9.48 9.82 -1.73
N ALA A 6 -8.56 8.93 -1.32
CA ALA A 6 -8.68 8.26 -0.03
C ALA A 6 -8.85 9.31 1.08
N THR A 7 -9.92 9.17 1.86
CA THR A 7 -10.18 10.04 3.03
C THR A 7 -9.05 9.93 4.05
N PRO A 8 -8.89 10.91 4.96
CA PRO A 8 -7.88 10.82 6.03
C PRO A 8 -7.99 9.52 6.86
N THR A 9 -9.22 9.09 7.17
CA THR A 9 -9.47 7.84 7.91
C THR A 9 -9.05 6.62 7.09
N GLN A 10 -9.29 6.61 5.78
CA GLN A 10 -8.81 5.54 4.91
C GLN A 10 -7.29 5.52 4.82
N LYS A 11 -6.64 6.69 4.68
CA LYS A 11 -5.17 6.78 4.70
C LYS A 11 -4.58 6.27 6.02
N LEU A 12 -5.23 6.56 7.15
CA LEU A 12 -4.83 6.02 8.45
C LEU A 12 -4.97 4.49 8.51
N ALA A 13 -6.11 3.94 8.07
CA ALA A 13 -6.32 2.51 8.03
C ALA A 13 -5.31 1.80 7.11
N LEU A 14 -5.00 2.40 5.95
CA LEU A 14 -3.95 1.94 5.04
C LEU A 14 -2.57 1.99 5.70
N ALA A 15 -2.23 3.06 6.42
CA ALA A 15 -0.96 3.15 7.15
C ALA A 15 -0.83 2.06 8.23
N ILE A 16 -1.92 1.71 8.91
CA ILE A 16 -1.93 0.62 9.90
C ILE A 16 -1.76 -0.75 9.21
N ARG A 17 -2.45 -0.99 8.09
CA ARG A 17 -2.41 -2.28 7.38
C ARG A 17 -1.08 -2.50 6.65
N ASP A 18 -0.63 -1.49 5.93
CA ASP A 18 0.48 -1.61 4.97
C ASP A 18 1.81 -1.24 5.62
N SER A 19 1.80 -0.12 6.36
CA SER A 19 2.90 0.50 7.12
C SER A 19 4.17 0.86 6.38
N THR A 20 4.41 0.22 5.25
CA THR A 20 5.42 0.54 4.25
C THR A 20 4.82 0.26 2.87
N CYS A 21 5.45 0.80 1.83
CA CYS A 21 5.10 0.52 0.43
C CYS A 21 4.89 -0.99 0.18
N ARG A 22 3.77 -1.42 -0.41
CA ARG A 22 3.43 -2.84 -0.58
C ARG A 22 4.24 -3.58 -1.64
N TRP A 23 5.03 -2.84 -2.43
CA TRP A 23 5.97 -3.43 -3.37
C TRP A 23 6.96 -4.37 -2.67
N ARG A 24 7.37 -5.43 -3.38
CA ARG A 24 8.34 -6.40 -2.85
C ARG A 24 9.62 -5.71 -2.40
N HIS A 25 10.17 -6.13 -1.27
CA HIS A 25 11.43 -5.63 -0.70
C HIS A 25 11.54 -4.11 -0.47
N CYS A 26 10.48 -3.33 -0.68
CA CYS A 26 10.48 -1.90 -0.40
C CYS A 26 10.13 -1.67 1.06
N ASN A 27 10.89 -0.82 1.76
CA ASN A 27 10.64 -0.47 3.17
C ASN A 27 10.32 1.02 3.37
N THR A 28 10.02 1.75 2.29
CA THR A 28 9.58 3.15 2.39
C THR A 28 8.38 3.24 3.31
N GLU A 29 8.48 4.08 4.35
CA GLU A 29 7.44 4.23 5.36
C GLU A 29 6.12 4.73 4.77
N ALA A 30 5.00 4.34 5.37
CA ALA A 30 3.66 4.76 4.96
C ALA A 30 3.50 6.29 4.86
N THR A 31 4.24 7.05 5.67
CA THR A 31 4.28 8.52 5.65
C THR A 31 4.79 9.10 4.33
N HIS A 32 5.56 8.33 3.58
CA HIS A 32 6.10 8.69 2.26
C HIS A 32 5.40 7.94 1.13
N CYS A 33 4.23 7.36 1.40
CA CYS A 33 3.45 6.59 0.44
C CYS A 33 2.11 7.26 0.12
N GLU A 34 1.60 6.93 -1.05
CA GLU A 34 0.30 7.35 -1.54
C GLU A 34 -0.63 6.14 -1.65
N ALA A 35 -1.94 6.39 -1.55
CA ALA A 35 -2.95 5.35 -1.75
C ALA A 35 -3.16 5.12 -3.25
N HIS A 36 -2.89 3.90 -3.70
CA HIS A 36 -3.05 3.42 -5.07
C HIS A 36 -4.28 2.52 -5.18
N HIS A 37 -5.08 2.66 -6.24
CA HIS A 37 -6.20 1.75 -6.53
C HIS A 37 -5.69 0.45 -7.19
N LEU A 38 -6.00 -0.71 -6.61
CA LEU A 38 -5.60 -2.02 -7.14
C LEU A 38 -6.36 -2.39 -8.42
N HIS A 39 -7.66 -2.11 -8.45
CA HIS A 39 -8.50 -2.11 -9.62
C HIS A 39 -8.78 -0.65 -10.01
N HIS A 40 -8.43 -0.29 -11.25
CA HIS A 40 -8.58 1.07 -11.75
C HIS A 40 -10.03 1.56 -11.63
N ARG A 41 -10.22 2.80 -11.14
CA ARG A 41 -11.54 3.43 -11.01
C ARG A 41 -12.30 3.47 -12.34
N GLU A 42 -11.59 3.73 -13.44
CA GLU A 42 -12.16 3.77 -14.80
C GLU A 42 -12.78 2.42 -15.23
N HIS A 43 -12.43 1.34 -14.54
CA HIS A 43 -12.99 -0.01 -14.75
C HIS A 43 -13.93 -0.43 -13.61
N GLY A 44 -14.41 0.50 -12.79
CA GLY A 44 -15.33 0.24 -11.68
C GLY A 44 -14.66 -0.04 -10.33
N GLY A 45 -13.36 0.27 -10.18
CA GLY A 45 -12.70 0.22 -8.88
C GLY A 45 -13.41 1.05 -7.82
N THR A 46 -13.48 0.57 -6.59
CA THR A 46 -14.03 1.33 -5.45
C THR A 46 -12.89 2.03 -4.70
N THR A 47 -13.15 3.16 -4.04
CA THR A 47 -12.23 3.69 -3.01
C THR A 47 -12.56 3.02 -1.67
N ASN A 48 -12.49 1.69 -1.64
CA ASN A 48 -12.60 0.89 -0.41
C ASN A 48 -11.20 0.42 0.00
N LEU A 49 -10.99 0.14 1.29
CA LEU A 49 -9.68 -0.29 1.78
C LEU A 49 -9.15 -1.52 1.04
N ASP A 50 -10.02 -2.47 0.70
CA ASP A 50 -9.65 -3.71 0.01
C ASP A 50 -9.20 -3.48 -1.44
N ASN A 51 -9.54 -2.33 -2.02
CA ASN A 51 -9.11 -1.92 -3.36
C ASN A 51 -8.04 -0.82 -3.34
N LEU A 52 -7.48 -0.51 -2.18
CA LEU A 52 -6.41 0.48 -2.02
C LEU A 52 -5.17 -0.18 -1.45
N ALA A 53 -3.98 0.32 -1.79
CA ALA A 53 -2.72 -0.04 -1.15
C ALA A 53 -1.72 1.12 -1.15
N LEU A 54 -0.81 1.15 -0.18
CA LEU A 54 0.25 2.14 -0.13
C LEU A 54 1.39 1.79 -1.07
N LEU A 55 1.75 2.75 -1.92
CA LEU A 55 2.97 2.72 -2.75
C LEU A 55 3.77 4.00 -2.57
N CYS A 56 5.10 3.87 -2.53
CA CYS A 56 5.97 5.05 -2.62
C CYS A 56 5.98 5.60 -4.05
N PRO A 57 6.31 6.89 -4.27
CA PRO A 57 6.25 7.51 -5.58
C PRO A 57 6.95 6.71 -6.68
N HIS A 58 8.16 6.20 -6.39
CA HIS A 58 8.92 5.36 -7.33
C HIS A 58 8.15 4.11 -7.80
N HIS A 59 7.51 3.39 -6.89
CA HIS A 59 6.78 2.17 -7.23
C HIS A 59 5.37 2.47 -7.76
N HIS A 60 4.81 3.63 -7.41
CA HIS A 60 3.55 4.11 -7.96
C HIS A 60 3.72 4.37 -9.47
N ASP A 61 4.73 5.16 -9.84
CA ASP A 61 5.06 5.46 -11.24
C ASP A 61 5.47 4.20 -12.01
N ARG A 62 6.27 3.34 -11.38
CA ARG A 62 6.71 2.09 -11.99
C ARG A 62 5.55 1.16 -12.35
N LEU A 63 4.54 1.08 -11.49
CA LEU A 63 3.37 0.24 -11.73
C LEU A 63 2.57 0.77 -12.93
N HIS A 64 2.35 2.09 -12.98
CA HIS A 64 1.73 2.76 -14.12
C HIS A 64 2.52 2.55 -15.42
N ALA A 65 3.85 2.70 -15.38
CA ALA A 65 4.72 2.52 -16.54
C ALA A 65 4.72 1.07 -17.08
N MET A 66 4.47 0.09 -16.23
CA MET A 66 4.38 -1.33 -16.62
C MET A 66 3.04 -1.71 -17.24
N ASN A 67 2.03 -0.83 -17.18
CA ASN A 67 0.63 -1.19 -17.44
C ASN A 67 0.23 -2.49 -16.68
N ALA A 68 0.72 -2.58 -15.44
CA ALA A 68 0.51 -3.71 -14.56
C ALA A 68 -0.32 -3.26 -13.37
N ARG A 69 -0.88 -4.22 -12.64
CA ARG A 69 -1.64 -3.97 -11.42
C ARG A 69 -1.11 -4.80 -10.27
N LEU A 70 -1.20 -4.24 -9.07
CA LEU A 70 -1.07 -5.01 -7.85
C LEU A 70 -2.42 -5.61 -7.49
N VAL A 71 -2.41 -6.87 -7.07
CA VAL A 71 -3.58 -7.57 -6.56
C VAL A 71 -3.26 -8.09 -5.17
N MET A 72 -4.15 -7.81 -4.23
CA MET A 72 -4.10 -8.41 -2.90
C MET A 72 -4.71 -9.81 -2.97
N GLY A 73 -4.05 -10.79 -2.36
CA GLY A 73 -4.55 -12.15 -2.24
C GLY A 73 -5.66 -12.28 -1.20
N HIS A 74 -5.91 -13.50 -0.74
CA HIS A 74 -6.95 -13.77 0.26
C HIS A 74 -6.65 -13.13 1.61
N THR A 75 -5.37 -12.85 1.88
CA THR A 75 -4.91 -12.19 3.10
C THR A 75 -4.13 -10.91 2.78
N PRO A 76 -4.14 -9.89 3.66
CA PRO A 76 -3.47 -8.61 3.40
C PRO A 76 -1.94 -8.66 3.26
N ASP A 77 -1.32 -9.80 3.56
CA ASP A 77 0.10 -10.05 3.36
C ASP A 77 0.44 -10.69 2.02
N GLN A 78 -0.54 -11.18 1.26
CA GLN A 78 -0.33 -11.81 -0.05
C GLN A 78 -0.49 -10.79 -1.16
N TRP A 79 0.51 -10.70 -2.03
CA TRP A 79 0.53 -9.73 -3.13
C TRP A 79 0.96 -10.40 -4.42
N GLN A 80 0.29 -9.99 -5.50
CA GLN A 80 0.59 -10.41 -6.85
C GLN A 80 0.79 -9.18 -7.72
N LEU A 81 1.81 -9.22 -8.57
CA LEU A 81 1.95 -8.31 -9.70
C LEU A 81 1.35 -9.00 -10.92
N GLN A 82 0.31 -8.42 -11.49
CA GLN A 82 -0.34 -8.94 -12.68
C GLN A 82 -0.11 -7.99 -13.86
N ASP A 83 0.11 -8.52 -15.05
CA ASP A 83 0.11 -7.74 -16.28
C ASP A 83 -1.29 -7.23 -16.65
N ALA A 84 -1.40 -6.49 -17.76
CA ALA A 84 -2.67 -5.99 -18.27
C ALA A 84 -3.71 -7.11 -18.54
N HIS A 85 -3.25 -8.30 -18.91
CA HIS A 85 -4.08 -9.47 -19.21
C HIS A 85 -4.48 -10.27 -17.97
N GLY A 86 -3.94 -9.93 -16.79
CA GLY A 86 -4.18 -10.66 -15.54
C GLY A 86 -3.21 -11.83 -15.31
N THR A 87 -2.17 -11.97 -16.14
CA THR A 87 -1.12 -12.97 -15.92
C THR A 87 -0.31 -12.56 -14.69
N ILE A 88 -0.13 -13.49 -13.74
CA ILE A 88 0.72 -13.26 -12.56
C ILE A 88 2.19 -13.28 -13.02
N ILE A 89 2.84 -12.11 -12.98
CA ILE A 89 4.26 -11.94 -13.27
C ILE A 89 5.09 -12.37 -12.05
N GLU A 90 4.64 -11.96 -10.86
CA GLU A 90 5.36 -12.20 -9.61
C GLU A 90 4.36 -12.25 -8.44
N GLN A 91 4.69 -13.01 -7.40
CA GLN A 91 3.92 -13.07 -6.17
C GLN A 91 4.85 -13.06 -4.95
N TRP A 92 4.46 -12.36 -3.89
CA TRP A 92 5.22 -12.32 -2.65
C TRP A 92 4.33 -12.21 -1.43
N THR A 93 4.88 -12.64 -0.30
CA THR A 93 4.33 -12.39 1.02
C THR A 93 5.06 -11.23 1.67
N LYS A 94 4.30 -10.25 2.16
CA LYS A 94 4.83 -9.18 3.00
C LYS A 94 3.92 -9.03 4.21
N PRO A 95 4.29 -9.55 5.38
CA PRO A 95 3.40 -9.51 6.54
C PRO A 95 3.05 -8.05 6.89
N PRO A 96 1.83 -7.77 7.40
CA PRO A 96 1.60 -6.52 8.11
C PRO A 96 2.64 -6.41 9.23
N PRO A 97 3.15 -5.22 9.56
CA PRO A 97 4.09 -5.15 10.66
C PRO A 97 3.43 -5.67 11.93
N ARG A 98 4.19 -6.44 12.71
CA ARG A 98 3.80 -6.75 14.09
C ARG A 98 3.59 -5.42 14.80
N LYS A 99 2.56 -5.34 15.66
CA LYS A 99 2.34 -4.19 16.56
C LYS A 99 3.69 -3.81 17.19
N GLN A 100 4.32 -2.75 16.71
CA GLN A 100 5.54 -2.26 17.34
C GLN A 100 5.10 -1.73 18.71
N LYS A 101 5.74 -2.21 19.78
CA LYS A 101 5.57 -1.60 21.10
C LYS A 101 5.88 -0.10 20.94
N PRO A 102 5.14 0.81 21.60
CA PRO A 102 5.49 2.22 21.60
C PRO A 102 6.98 2.34 21.96
N ARG A 103 7.74 3.08 21.16
CA ARG A 103 9.12 3.42 21.51
C ARG A 103 9.08 4.09 22.88
N ALA A 104 9.80 3.54 23.86
CA ALA A 104 9.93 4.17 25.16
C ALA A 104 10.44 5.61 24.97
N LYS A 105 9.77 6.57 25.60
CA LYS A 105 10.20 7.98 25.58
C LYS A 105 11.64 8.02 26.15
N PRO A 106 12.60 8.70 25.51
CA PRO A 106 13.93 8.84 26.10
C PRO A 106 13.78 9.50 27.49
N PRO A 107 14.61 9.09 28.47
CA PRO A 107 14.57 9.71 29.79
C PRO A 107 14.80 11.22 29.65
N ASN A 108 14.03 12.01 30.39
CA ASN A 108 14.17 13.46 30.44
C ASN A 108 15.61 13.78 30.91
N PRO A 109 16.33 14.75 30.31
CA PRO A 109 17.60 15.18 30.86
C PRO A 109 17.40 15.64 32.32
N ALA A 110 18.25 15.13 33.20
CA ALA A 110 18.28 15.54 34.59
C ALA A 110 18.61 17.04 34.67
N ALA A 111 17.85 17.78 35.49
CA ALA A 111 18.09 19.18 35.82
C ALA A 111 19.34 19.34 36.69
#